data_AF-L1QBZ0-F1
#
_entry.id   AF-L1QBZ0-F1
#
_cell.length_a   1.000
_cell.length_b   1.000
_cell.length_c   1.000
_cell.angle_alpha   90.00
_cell.angle_beta   90.00
_cell.angle_gamma   90.00
#
_symmetry.space_group_name_H-M   'P 1'
#
loop_
_entity.id
_entity.type
_entity.pdbx_description
1 polymer ?
#
loop_
_entity_poly.entity_id
_entity_poly.type
_entity_poly.pdbx_seq_one_letter_code
_entity_poly.pdbx_strand_id
1 'polypeptide(L)'
;MEILTLGEKIKRRRKELDMTLKDLAADRITPGQISLVESGRSNPSMDLLEYLAGALKTSTEYLMESEETQAEKICMYYEQMAEAYILTEDYITAEKYIENAMFYAEKYNLEYRKAKNLHLRATIHKRKR
;
A
#
# COMPACT_ATOMS: atom_id res chain seq x y z
N MET A 1 -7.73 -4.00 0.10
CA MET A 1 -6.78 -2.91 0.39
C MET A 1 -6.32 -2.36 -0.95
N GLU A 2 -6.17 -1.04 -1.08
CA GLU A 2 -5.79 -0.41 -2.35
C GLU A 2 -4.28 -0.09 -2.32
N ILE A 3 -3.60 -0.36 -3.43
CA ILE A 3 -2.20 0.03 -3.64
C ILE A 3 -2.20 1.23 -4.56
N LEU A 4 -1.52 2.29 -4.15
CA LEU A 4 -1.53 3.56 -4.87
C LEU A 4 -0.12 4.00 -5.27
N THR A 5 -0.04 4.58 -6.46
CA THR A 5 1.13 5.34 -6.90
C THR A 5 1.26 6.65 -6.10
N LEU A 6 2.44 7.29 -6.19
CA LEU A 6 2.67 8.61 -5.59
C LEU A 6 1.61 9.64 -6.00
N GLY A 7 1.32 9.74 -7.31
CA GLY A 7 0.36 10.69 -7.84
C GLY A 7 -1.06 10.44 -7.33
N GLU A 8 -1.48 9.18 -7.25
CA GLU A 8 -2.79 8.81 -6.70
C GLU A 8 -2.87 9.09 -5.20
N LYS A 9 -1.80 8.83 -4.44
CA LYS A 9 -1.73 9.18 -3.00
C LYS A 9 -1.92 10.68 -2.78
N ILE A 10 -1.24 11.51 -3.58
CA ILE A 10 -1.36 12.97 -3.55
C ILE A 10 -2.79 13.40 -3.90
N LYS A 11 -3.32 12.90 -5.02
CA LYS A 11 -4.67 13.24 -5.50
C LYS A 11 -5.75 12.85 -4.49
N ARG A 12 -5.65 11.64 -3.93
CA ARG A 12 -6.57 11.13 -2.91
C ARG A 12 -6.56 12.05 -1.68
N ARG A 13 -5.39 12.31 -1.10
CA ARG A 13 -5.27 13.21 0.07
C ARG A 13 -5.79 14.61 -0.22
N ARG A 14 -5.49 15.18 -1.40
CA ARG A 14 -5.98 16.50 -1.78
C ARG A 14 -7.50 16.54 -1.81
N LYS A 15 -8.14 15.50 -2.37
CA LYS A 15 -9.60 15.38 -2.43
C LYS A 15 -10.23 15.15 -1.06
N GLU A 16 -9.61 14.35 -0.20
CA GLU A 16 -10.05 14.14 1.19
C GLU A 16 -9.98 15.42 2.03
N LEU A 17 -9.15 16.39 1.63
CA LEU A 17 -9.03 17.71 2.25
C LEU A 17 -9.85 18.79 1.52
N ASP A 18 -10.68 18.42 0.54
CA ASP A 18 -11.48 19.34 -0.30
C ASP A 18 -10.68 20.44 -0.99
N MET A 19 -9.40 20.19 -1.27
CA MET A 19 -8.50 21.16 -1.89
C MET A 19 -8.60 21.12 -3.42
N THR A 20 -8.62 22.29 -4.07
CA THR A 20 -8.37 22.41 -5.51
C THR A 20 -6.87 22.28 -5.81
N LEU A 21 -6.52 22.14 -7.09
CA LEU A 21 -5.11 22.20 -7.52
C LEU A 21 -4.49 23.56 -7.18
N LYS A 22 -5.28 24.65 -7.21
CA LYS A 22 -4.81 25.99 -6.85
C LYS A 22 -4.51 26.09 -5.36
N ASP A 23 -5.34 25.48 -4.52
CA ASP A 23 -5.13 25.49 -3.06
C ASP A 23 -3.87 24.73 -2.66
N LEU A 24 -3.61 23.57 -3.29
CA LEU A 24 -2.40 22.80 -3.02
C LEU A 24 -1.14 23.47 -3.61
N ALA A 25 -1.29 24.20 -4.72
CA ALA A 25 -0.19 24.94 -5.34
C ALA A 25 0.28 26.11 -4.48
N ALA A 26 -0.68 26.84 -3.89
CA ALA A 26 -0.44 28.11 -3.22
C ALA A 26 0.49 29.00 -4.05
N ASP A 27 1.50 29.61 -3.42
CA ASP A 27 2.52 30.41 -4.09
C ASP A 27 3.83 29.63 -4.36
N ARG A 28 3.86 28.32 -4.07
CA ARG A 28 5.09 27.51 -4.15
C ARG A 28 5.33 26.90 -5.52
N ILE A 29 4.26 26.46 -6.19
CA ILE A 29 4.28 25.77 -7.49
C ILE A 29 3.06 26.13 -8.33
N THR A 30 2.99 25.68 -9.57
CA THR A 30 1.81 25.89 -10.42
C THR A 30 0.79 24.75 -10.28
N PRO A 31 -0.52 25.02 -10.47
CA PRO A 31 -1.54 23.96 -10.54
C PRO A 31 -1.24 22.90 -11.61
N GLY A 32 -0.62 23.32 -12.72
CA GLY A 32 -0.21 22.42 -13.80
C GLY A 32 0.88 21.44 -13.35
N GLN A 33 1.85 21.89 -12.56
CA GLN A 33 2.89 21.03 -12.00
C GLN A 33 2.29 19.96 -11.06
N ILE A 34 1.31 20.33 -10.22
CA ILE A 34 0.59 19.36 -9.39
C ILE A 34 -0.14 18.34 -10.26
N SER A 35 -0.83 18.80 -11.31
CA SER A 35 -1.54 17.89 -12.21
C SER A 35 -0.60 16.89 -12.89
N LEU A 36 0.63 17.28 -13.20
CA LEU A 36 1.63 16.36 -13.76
C LEU A 36 2.10 15.33 -12.73
N VAL A 37 2.29 15.74 -11.48
CA VAL A 37 2.62 14.81 -10.37
C VAL A 37 1.47 13.85 -10.10
N GLU A 38 0.23 14.34 -9.99
CA GLU A 38 -0.96 13.52 -9.74
C GLU A 38 -1.25 12.50 -10.85
N SER A 39 -0.84 12.80 -12.08
CA SER A 39 -0.98 11.89 -13.23
C SER A 39 0.23 10.97 -13.44
N GLY A 40 1.24 11.03 -12.56
CA GLY A 40 2.46 10.23 -12.67
C GLY A 40 3.38 10.65 -13.83
N ARG A 41 3.11 11.79 -14.48
CA ARG A 41 3.91 12.31 -15.61
C ARG A 41 5.14 13.09 -15.16
N SER A 42 5.24 13.42 -13.88
CA SER A 42 6.38 14.12 -13.29
C SER A 42 6.69 13.54 -11.91
N ASN A 43 7.98 13.30 -11.65
CA ASN A 43 8.45 12.90 -10.33
C ASN A 43 8.93 14.15 -9.58
N PRO A 44 8.35 14.50 -8.42
CA PRO A 44 8.76 15.67 -7.66
C PRO A 44 10.17 15.51 -7.06
N SER A 45 10.87 16.63 -6.85
CA SER A 45 12.08 16.65 -6.02
C SER A 45 11.75 16.39 -4.54
N MET A 46 12.76 16.09 -3.72
CA MET A 46 12.55 15.88 -2.28
C MET A 46 11.94 17.11 -1.59
N ASP A 47 12.46 18.31 -1.87
CA ASP A 47 11.92 19.57 -1.35
C ASP A 47 10.44 19.77 -1.70
N LEU A 48 10.05 19.41 -2.93
CA LEU A 48 8.66 19.48 -3.36
C LEU A 48 7.80 18.42 -2.67
N LEU A 49 8.34 17.22 -2.47
CA LEU A 49 7.65 16.17 -1.76
C LEU A 49 7.40 16.51 -0.29
N GLU A 50 8.36 17.13 0.39
CA GLU A 50 8.22 17.66 1.75
C GLU A 50 7.13 18.73 1.83
N TYR A 51 7.14 19.68 0.89
CA TYR A 51 6.08 20.68 0.77
C TYR A 51 4.70 20.04 0.62
N LEU A 52 4.57 19.08 -0.31
CA LEU A 52 3.30 18.38 -0.56
C LEU A 52 2.85 17.57 0.65
N ALA A 53 3.77 16.88 1.33
CA ALA A 53 3.46 16.13 2.55
C ALA A 53 2.89 17.04 3.64
N GLY A 54 3.55 18.18 3.89
CA GLY A 54 3.09 19.19 4.84
C GLY A 54 1.71 19.75 4.48
N ALA A 55 1.52 20.19 3.23
CA ALA A 55 0.25 20.75 2.76
C ALA A 55 -0.91 19.72 2.82
N LEU A 56 -0.62 18.45 2.54
CA LEU A 56 -1.60 17.35 2.55
C LEU A 56 -1.78 16.68 3.92
N LYS A 57 -1.17 17.24 4.98
CA LYS A 57 -1.22 16.73 6.35
C LYS A 57 -0.90 15.23 6.40
N THR A 58 0.18 14.83 5.75
CA THR A 58 0.67 13.45 5.69
C THR A 58 2.20 13.42 5.84
N SER A 59 2.81 12.24 5.88
CA SER A 59 4.26 12.09 5.94
C SER A 59 4.87 11.96 4.54
N THR A 60 6.13 12.37 4.40
CA THR A 60 6.94 12.07 3.21
C THR A 60 7.08 10.57 3.02
N GLU A 61 7.31 9.82 4.10
CA GLU A 61 7.37 8.35 4.10
C GLU A 61 6.17 7.73 3.40
N TYR A 62 4.94 8.12 3.79
CA TYR A 62 3.71 7.62 3.17
C TYR A 62 3.67 7.92 1.66
N LEU A 63 4.07 9.13 1.24
CA LEU A 63 4.10 9.48 -0.19
C LEU A 63 5.17 8.69 -0.94
N MET A 64 6.30 8.39 -0.30
CA MET A 64 7.42 7.64 -0.89
C MET A 64 7.20 6.12 -0.94
N GLU A 65 6.26 5.56 -0.17
CA GLU A 65 5.99 4.11 -0.22
C GLU A 65 5.77 3.61 -1.65
N SER A 66 6.59 2.67 -2.09
CA SER A 66 6.41 2.03 -3.38
C SER A 66 5.18 1.12 -3.36
N GLU A 67 4.66 0.79 -4.53
CA GLU A 67 3.58 -0.18 -4.65
C GLU A 67 3.98 -1.56 -4.07
N GLU A 68 5.24 -1.93 -4.24
CA GLU A 68 5.83 -3.15 -3.68
C GLU A 68 5.81 -3.14 -2.14
N THR A 69 6.25 -2.04 -1.51
CA THR A 69 6.23 -1.94 -0.04
C THR A 69 4.80 -1.91 0.52
N GLN A 70 3.85 -1.29 -0.20
CA GLN A 70 2.43 -1.35 0.16
C GLN A 70 1.89 -2.77 0.04
N ALA A 71 2.19 -3.47 -1.05
CA ALA A 71 1.82 -4.87 -1.26
C ALA A 71 2.40 -5.77 -0.16
N GLU A 72 3.65 -5.55 0.24
CA GLU A 72 4.28 -6.31 1.31
C GLU A 72 3.55 -6.12 2.64
N LYS A 73 3.22 -4.88 3.01
CA LYS A 73 2.43 -4.60 4.23
C LYS A 73 1.05 -5.26 4.18
N ILE A 74 0.41 -5.28 3.01
CA ILE A 74 -0.87 -5.98 2.78
C ILE A 74 -0.70 -7.49 2.98
N CYS A 75 0.33 -8.10 2.40
CA CYS A 75 0.64 -9.52 2.59
C CYS A 75 0.84 -9.84 4.08
N MET A 76 1.66 -9.05 4.78
CA MET A 76 1.93 -9.23 6.20
C MET A 76 0.66 -9.20 7.04
N TYR A 77 -0.26 -8.28 6.75
CA TYR A 77 -1.57 -8.23 7.43
C TYR A 77 -2.36 -9.53 7.22
N TYR A 78 -2.47 -10.00 5.98
CA TYR A 78 -3.20 -11.23 5.69
C TYR A 78 -2.50 -12.47 6.31
N GLU A 79 -1.17 -12.53 6.29
CA GLU A 79 -0.36 -13.57 6.94
C GLU A 79 -0.61 -13.63 8.45
N GLN A 80 -0.63 -12.48 9.13
CA GLN A 80 -0.90 -12.41 10.58
C GLN A 80 -2.32 -12.87 10.92
N MET A 81 -3.31 -12.47 10.11
CA MET A 81 -4.69 -12.93 10.29
C MET A 81 -4.80 -14.43 10.06
N ALA A 82 -4.13 -14.97 9.03
CA ALA A 82 -4.08 -16.40 8.79
C ALA A 82 -3.48 -17.15 9.99
N GLU A 83 -2.35 -16.68 10.53
CA GLU A 83 -1.75 -17.26 11.74
C GLU A 83 -2.71 -17.25 12.93
N ALA A 84 -3.44 -16.15 13.16
CA ALA A 84 -4.43 -16.06 14.22
C ALA A 84 -5.55 -17.11 14.07
N TYR A 85 -6.08 -17.29 12.86
CA TYR A 85 -7.13 -18.29 12.61
C TYR A 85 -6.60 -19.74 12.65
N ILE A 86 -5.34 -19.98 12.29
CA ILE A 86 -4.68 -21.29 12.48
C ILE A 86 -4.60 -21.64 13.97
N LEU A 87 -4.36 -20.65 14.84
CA LEU A 87 -4.31 -20.87 16.29
C LEU A 87 -5.67 -21.23 16.88
N THR A 88 -6.75 -20.66 16.34
CA THR A 88 -8.13 -20.99 16.76
C THR A 88 -8.74 -22.15 15.97
N GLU A 89 -7.92 -22.85 15.17
CA GLU A 89 -8.31 -23.99 14.33
C GLU A 89 -9.41 -23.70 13.29
N ASP A 90 -9.68 -22.42 12.98
CA ASP A 90 -10.54 -22.03 11.88
C ASP A 90 -9.73 -22.03 10.57
N TYR A 91 -9.47 -23.23 10.07
CA TYR A 91 -8.64 -23.42 8.89
C TYR A 91 -9.29 -22.91 7.60
N ILE A 92 -10.62 -22.86 7.53
CA ILE A 92 -11.34 -22.37 6.34
C ILE A 92 -11.08 -20.88 6.20
N THR A 93 -11.23 -20.13 7.30
CA THR A 93 -10.96 -18.70 7.30
C THR A 93 -9.47 -18.44 7.09
N ALA A 94 -8.59 -19.18 7.77
CA ALA A 94 -7.14 -19.05 7.56
C ALA A 94 -6.72 -19.23 6.09
N GLU A 95 -7.26 -20.23 5.37
CA GLU A 95 -6.94 -20.43 3.95
C GLU A 95 -7.35 -19.24 3.08
N LYS A 96 -8.52 -18.62 3.34
CA LYS A 96 -8.95 -17.39 2.63
C LYS A 96 -7.97 -16.24 2.86
N TYR A 97 -7.46 -16.08 4.08
CA TYR A 97 -6.45 -15.06 4.37
C TYR A 97 -5.14 -15.36 3.62
N ILE A 98 -4.69 -16.61 3.58
CA ILE A 98 -3.49 -17.01 2.83
C ILE A 98 -3.66 -16.80 1.32
N GLU A 99 -4.84 -17.09 0.77
CA GLU A 99 -5.14 -16.83 -0.65
C GLU A 99 -5.01 -15.35 -1.00
N ASN A 100 -5.55 -14.47 -0.15
CA ASN A 100 -5.40 -13.03 -0.33
C ASN A 100 -3.93 -12.60 -0.25
N ALA A 101 -3.18 -13.08 0.75
CA ALA A 101 -1.75 -12.80 0.84
C ALA A 101 -0.97 -13.28 -0.40
N MET A 102 -1.26 -14.50 -0.88
CA MET A 102 -0.62 -15.08 -2.06
C MET A 102 -0.90 -14.25 -3.31
N PHE A 103 -2.13 -13.77 -3.50
CA PHE A 103 -2.50 -12.92 -4.62
C PHE A 103 -1.61 -11.67 -4.73
N TYR A 104 -1.41 -10.93 -3.63
CA TYR A 104 -0.53 -9.76 -3.63
C TYR A 104 0.94 -10.15 -3.78
N ALA A 105 1.37 -11.24 -3.14
CA ALA A 105 2.74 -11.72 -3.24
C ALA A 105 3.12 -12.13 -4.67
N GLU A 106 2.21 -12.76 -5.41
CA GLU A 106 2.38 -13.09 -6.82
C GLU A 106 2.35 -11.85 -7.72
N LYS A 107 1.32 -11.01 -7.56
CA LYS A 107 1.14 -9.81 -8.39
C LYS A 107 2.33 -8.86 -8.32
N TYR A 108 2.97 -8.75 -7.15
CA TYR A 108 4.09 -7.83 -6.90
C TYR A 108 5.45 -8.55 -6.73
N ASN A 109 5.54 -9.83 -7.10
CA ASN A 109 6.79 -10.61 -7.07
C ASN A 109 7.52 -10.64 -5.71
N LEU A 110 6.77 -10.75 -4.61
CA LEU A 110 7.29 -10.78 -3.25
C LEU A 110 7.69 -12.21 -2.84
N GLU A 111 8.85 -12.69 -3.29
CA GLU A 111 9.27 -14.09 -3.13
C GLU A 111 9.31 -14.58 -1.67
N TYR A 112 9.81 -13.76 -0.75
CA TYR A 112 9.81 -14.11 0.68
C TYR A 112 8.39 -14.32 1.22
N ARG A 113 7.44 -13.47 0.80
CA ARG A 113 6.03 -13.58 1.19
C ARG A 113 5.38 -14.81 0.56
N LYS A 114 5.67 -15.13 -0.70
CA LYS A 114 5.21 -16.40 -1.32
C LYS A 114 5.64 -17.62 -0.49
N ALA A 115 6.92 -17.68 -0.12
CA ALA A 115 7.45 -18.76 0.70
C ALA A 115 6.76 -18.85 2.07
N LYS A 116 6.54 -17.71 2.73
CA LYS A 116 5.80 -17.65 4.00
C LYS A 116 4.37 -18.16 3.87
N ASN A 117 3.65 -17.78 2.81
CA ASN A 117 2.29 -18.23 2.55
C ASN A 117 2.20 -19.74 2.28
N LEU A 118 3.15 -20.31 1.53
CA LEU A 118 3.26 -21.77 1.35
C LEU A 118 3.50 -22.50 2.68
N HIS A 119 4.35 -21.94 3.54
CA HIS A 119 4.60 -22.48 4.87
C HIS A 119 3.35 -22.49 5.76
N LEU A 120 2.54 -21.43 5.72
CA LEU A 120 1.27 -21.37 6.46
C LEU A 120 0.28 -22.43 5.98
N ARG A 121 0.14 -22.64 4.66
CA ARG A 121 -0.69 -23.74 4.10
C ARG A 121 -0.21 -25.11 4.56
N ALA A 122 1.10 -25.35 4.52
CA ALA A 122 1.67 -26.60 5.00
C ALA A 122 1.37 -26.83 6.49
N THR A 123 1.38 -25.78 7.30
CA THR A 123 1.03 -25.83 8.73
C THR A 123 -0.42 -26.24 8.94
N ILE A 124 -1.36 -25.69 8.18
CA ILE A 124 -2.77 -26.09 8.20
C ILE A 124 -2.91 -27.59 7.89
N HIS A 125 -2.30 -28.07 6.80
CA HIS A 125 -2.38 -29.48 6.42
C HIS A 125 -1.77 -30.42 7.46
N LYS A 126 -0.72 -29.99 8.17
CA LYS A 126 -0.13 -30.78 9.25
C LYS A 126 -1.05 -30.88 10.47
N ARG A 127 -1.79 -29.82 10.80
CA ARG A 127 -2.72 -29.79 11.95
C ARG A 127 -4.08 -30.44 11.67
N LYS A 128 -4.48 -30.55 10.40
CA LYS A 128 -5.69 -31.29 9.97
C LYS A 128 -5.53 -32.82 10.08
N ARG A 129 -4.33 -33.33 10.36
CA ARG A 129 -4.04 -34.77 10.57
C ARG A 129 -4.09 -35.10 12.05
#